data_AF-J9G823-F1
#
_entry.id   AF-J9G823-F1
#
_cell.length_a   1.000
_cell.length_b   1.000
_cell.length_c   1.000
_cell.angle_alpha   90.00
_cell.angle_beta   90.00
_cell.angle_gamma   90.00
#
_symmetry.space_group_name_H-M   'P 1'
#
loop_
_entity.id
_entity.type
_entity.pdbx_description
1 polymer ?
#
loop_
_entity_poly.entity_id
_entity_poly.type
_entity_poly.pdbx_seq_one_letter_code
_entity_poly.pdbx_strand_id
1 'polypeptide(L)'
;MDKETLLSKFRTSMGEPNATTQTYENIGISVRTLDSYADMILPGIADDAIVTEDFINGHVNMLKAMGGQMRHEKSEFIKNYKPNTSPTPPTLPSNESEDFKSLKESFEELKSLISGQQKAKNVNALRNEVKEKSKALKVQNQALWDDVVNATEIKEGMDSAALETAVKSAYEAKLKAYFGEGAAPYGGTGSGAGNTDNEAILAKREAFKKRMQASGRLPKDEN
;
A
#
# COMPACT_ATOMS: atom_id res chain seq x y z
N MET A 1 -28.56 -2.25 5.68
CA MET A 1 -29.07 -3.51 6.24
C MET A 1 -28.28 -3.83 7.49
N ASP A 2 -28.94 -4.32 8.53
CA ASP A 2 -28.29 -4.86 9.72
C ASP A 2 -27.91 -6.34 9.54
N LYS A 3 -26.98 -6.80 10.37
CA LYS A 3 -26.45 -8.17 10.34
C LYS A 3 -27.56 -9.22 10.51
N GLU A 4 -28.50 -9.01 11.43
CA GLU A 4 -29.55 -9.99 11.73
C GLU A 4 -30.52 -10.14 10.55
N THR A 5 -30.85 -9.05 9.86
CA THR A 5 -31.64 -9.11 8.62
C THR A 5 -30.92 -9.89 7.51
N LEU A 6 -29.61 -9.68 7.34
CA LEU A 6 -28.82 -10.41 6.36
C LEU A 6 -28.73 -11.91 6.71
N LEU A 7 -28.46 -12.23 7.97
CA LEU A 7 -28.42 -13.60 8.47
C LEU A 7 -29.76 -14.31 8.32
N SER A 8 -30.87 -13.62 8.56
CA SER A 8 -32.21 -14.16 8.35
C SER A 8 -32.47 -14.54 6.89
N LYS A 9 -32.05 -13.70 5.94
CA LYS A 9 -32.12 -14.01 4.49
C LYS A 9 -31.29 -15.24 4.14
N PHE A 10 -30.07 -15.33 4.66
CA PHE A 10 -29.24 -16.52 4.48
C PHE A 10 -29.88 -17.77 5.08
N ARG A 11 -30.34 -17.73 6.34
CA ARG A 11 -30.98 -18.86 7.02
C ARG A 11 -32.21 -19.36 6.25
N THR A 12 -32.99 -18.46 5.67
CA THR A 12 -34.15 -18.82 4.84
C THR A 12 -33.75 -19.66 3.62
N SER A 13 -32.65 -19.32 2.95
CA SER A 13 -32.14 -20.06 1.77
C SER A 13 -31.39 -21.36 2.16
N MET A 14 -30.72 -21.37 3.31
CA MET A 14 -29.86 -22.47 3.75
C MET A 14 -30.55 -23.52 4.63
N GLY A 15 -31.70 -23.18 5.22
CA GLY A 15 -32.39 -23.95 6.25
C GLY A 15 -31.85 -23.69 7.66
N GLU A 16 -32.52 -24.25 8.66
CA GLU A 16 -32.12 -24.12 10.07
C GLU A 16 -30.88 -24.98 10.39
N PRO A 17 -29.99 -24.50 11.29
CA PRO A 17 -28.85 -25.28 11.73
C PRO A 17 -29.29 -26.43 12.63
N ASN A 18 -28.53 -27.53 12.62
CA ASN A 18 -28.74 -28.62 13.55
C ASN A 18 -28.55 -28.13 15.00
N ALA A 19 -29.54 -28.39 15.86
CA ALA A 19 -29.58 -27.90 17.25
C ALA A 19 -28.43 -28.43 18.12
N THR A 20 -27.89 -29.60 17.81
CA THR A 20 -26.82 -30.25 18.57
C THR A 20 -25.43 -29.84 18.06
N THR A 21 -25.22 -29.84 16.75
CA THR A 21 -23.88 -29.57 16.17
C THR A 21 -23.67 -28.10 15.81
N GLN A 22 -24.71 -27.28 15.82
CA GLN A 22 -24.68 -25.88 15.37
C GLN A 22 -24.11 -25.73 13.95
N THR A 23 -24.48 -26.66 13.06
CA THR A 23 -24.05 -26.68 11.66
C THR A 23 -25.22 -26.72 10.70
N TYR A 24 -25.08 -26.02 9.58
CA TYR A 24 -25.99 -26.14 8.43
C TYR A 24 -25.62 -27.39 7.63
N GLU A 25 -26.28 -28.51 7.88
CA GLU A 25 -25.92 -29.82 7.33
C GLU A 25 -25.83 -29.83 5.80
N ASN A 26 -26.76 -29.15 5.12
CA ASN A 26 -26.79 -29.08 3.66
C ASN A 26 -25.57 -28.34 3.06
N ILE A 27 -24.94 -27.47 3.84
CA ILE A 27 -23.85 -26.60 3.38
C ILE A 27 -22.51 -27.06 3.94
N GLY A 28 -22.51 -27.64 5.14
CA GLY A 28 -21.30 -28.15 5.79
C GLY A 28 -20.51 -27.09 6.55
N ILE A 29 -21.16 -25.98 6.91
CA ILE A 29 -20.56 -24.89 7.69
C ILE A 29 -21.24 -24.73 9.04
N SER A 30 -20.54 -24.15 10.01
CA SER A 30 -21.08 -23.84 11.34
C SER A 30 -21.85 -22.51 11.36
N VAL A 31 -22.72 -22.31 12.36
CA VAL A 31 -23.36 -21.02 12.63
C VAL A 31 -22.32 -19.91 12.79
N ARG A 32 -21.23 -20.19 13.52
CA ARG A 32 -20.11 -19.25 13.69
C ARG A 32 -19.46 -18.84 12.36
N THR A 33 -19.31 -19.79 11.44
CA THR A 33 -18.74 -19.53 10.11
C THR A 33 -19.65 -18.59 9.33
N LEU A 34 -20.97 -18.81 9.37
CA LEU A 34 -21.94 -17.93 8.74
C LEU A 34 -21.93 -16.53 9.36
N ASP A 35 -21.88 -16.42 10.70
CA ASP A 35 -21.85 -15.13 11.38
C ASP A 35 -20.60 -14.32 11.02
N SER A 36 -19.44 -14.98 10.97
CA SER A 36 -18.18 -14.35 10.55
C SER A 36 -18.20 -13.95 9.08
N TYR A 37 -18.86 -14.76 8.24
CA TYR A 37 -19.02 -14.46 6.82
C TYR A 37 -19.94 -13.25 6.59
N ALA A 38 -21.06 -13.18 7.32
CA ALA A 38 -21.96 -12.03 7.29
C ALA A 38 -21.24 -10.75 7.72
N ASP A 39 -20.43 -10.79 8.79
CA ASP A 39 -19.60 -9.65 9.22
C ASP A 39 -18.62 -9.18 8.14
N MET A 40 -18.08 -10.10 7.35
CA MET A 40 -17.13 -9.78 6.29
C MET A 40 -17.77 -9.08 5.11
N ILE A 41 -18.97 -9.51 4.70
CA ILE A 41 -19.63 -8.97 3.50
C ILE A 41 -20.46 -7.72 3.80
N LEU A 42 -20.91 -7.54 5.05
CA LEU A 42 -21.78 -6.43 5.45
C LEU A 42 -21.22 -5.04 5.09
N PRO A 43 -19.93 -4.72 5.32
CA PRO A 43 -19.36 -3.43 4.95
C PRO A 43 -19.32 -3.16 3.43
N GLY A 44 -19.38 -4.23 2.61
CA GLY A 44 -19.37 -4.13 1.15
C GLY A 44 -20.75 -3.91 0.53
N ILE A 45 -21.82 -4.03 1.32
CA ILE A 45 -23.20 -3.82 0.86
C ILE A 45 -23.53 -2.33 1.02
N ALA A 46 -23.41 -1.59 -0.09
CA ALA A 46 -23.66 -0.14 -0.11
C ALA A 46 -25.15 0.21 -0.11
N ASP A 47 -26.02 -0.68 -0.60
CA ASP A 47 -27.46 -0.51 -0.66
C ASP A 47 -28.17 -1.87 -0.45
N ASP A 48 -29.25 -1.85 0.32
CA ASP A 48 -30.08 -3.00 0.66
C ASP A 48 -30.80 -3.56 -0.58
N ALA A 49 -31.00 -2.72 -1.60
CA ALA A 49 -31.54 -3.12 -2.89
C ALA A 49 -30.64 -4.12 -3.64
N ILE A 50 -29.34 -4.18 -3.32
CA ILE A 50 -28.38 -5.10 -3.94
C ILE A 50 -28.55 -6.53 -3.37
N VAL A 51 -29.08 -6.66 -2.15
CA VAL A 51 -29.31 -7.94 -1.47
C VAL A 51 -30.59 -8.60 -1.97
N THR A 52 -30.56 -8.95 -3.25
CA THR A 52 -31.59 -9.69 -3.98
C THR A 52 -31.52 -11.19 -3.68
N GLU A 53 -32.52 -11.94 -4.12
CA GLU A 53 -32.52 -13.40 -3.99
C GLU A 53 -31.35 -14.05 -4.76
N ASP A 54 -31.01 -13.53 -5.95
CA ASP A 54 -29.85 -13.99 -6.73
C ASP A 54 -28.53 -13.75 -5.99
N PHE A 55 -28.40 -12.61 -5.31
CA PHE A 55 -27.24 -12.32 -4.47
C PHE A 55 -27.11 -13.35 -3.34
N ILE A 56 -28.20 -13.60 -2.60
CA ILE A 56 -28.20 -14.59 -1.52
C ILE A 56 -27.88 -15.98 -2.06
N ASN A 57 -28.52 -16.41 -3.15
CA ASN A 57 -28.31 -17.72 -3.75
C ASN A 57 -26.88 -17.91 -4.28
N GLY A 58 -26.27 -16.87 -4.87
CA GLY A 58 -24.87 -16.90 -5.30
C GLY A 58 -23.91 -17.14 -4.13
N HIS A 59 -24.11 -16.42 -3.03
CA HIS A 59 -23.31 -16.56 -1.82
C HIS A 59 -23.55 -17.92 -1.13
N VAL A 60 -24.80 -18.40 -1.07
CA VAL A 60 -25.14 -19.72 -0.53
C VAL A 60 -24.49 -20.85 -1.35
N ASN A 61 -24.51 -20.75 -2.68
CA ASN A 61 -23.85 -21.71 -3.56
C ASN A 61 -22.34 -21.76 -3.35
N MET A 62 -21.70 -20.59 -3.17
CA MET A 62 -20.28 -20.50 -2.83
C MET A 62 -19.98 -21.20 -1.50
N LEU A 63 -20.75 -20.91 -0.45
CA LEU A 63 -20.59 -21.54 0.87
C LEU A 63 -20.81 -23.06 0.80
N LYS A 64 -21.77 -23.51 -0.02
CA LYS A 64 -22.06 -24.94 -0.23
C LYS A 64 -20.92 -25.65 -0.95
N ALA A 65 -20.29 -25.01 -1.94
CA ALA A 65 -19.12 -25.56 -2.62
C ALA A 65 -17.94 -25.70 -1.64
N MET A 66 -17.67 -24.67 -0.84
CA MET A 66 -16.60 -24.72 0.18
C MET A 66 -16.83 -25.80 1.22
N GLY A 67 -18.03 -25.89 1.80
CA GLY A 67 -18.32 -26.94 2.78
C GLY A 67 -18.43 -28.34 2.15
N GLY A 68 -18.76 -28.43 0.86
CA GLY A 68 -18.61 -29.65 0.06
C GLY A 68 -17.16 -30.14 0.01
N GLN A 69 -16.23 -29.25 -0.33
CA GLN A 69 -14.79 -29.55 -0.38
C GLN A 69 -14.25 -29.97 0.99
N MET A 70 -14.58 -29.25 2.07
CA MET A 70 -14.13 -29.62 3.41
C MET A 70 -14.62 -31.01 3.84
N ARG A 71 -15.84 -31.39 3.44
CA ARG A 71 -16.36 -32.74 3.71
C ARG A 71 -15.65 -33.80 2.88
N HIS A 72 -15.35 -33.50 1.63
CA HIS A 72 -14.55 -34.37 0.78
C HIS A 72 -13.17 -34.62 1.41
N GLU A 73 -12.45 -33.56 1.79
CA GLU A 73 -11.15 -33.66 2.45
C GLU A 73 -11.21 -34.43 3.78
N LYS A 74 -12.23 -34.19 4.61
CA LYS A 74 -12.46 -34.98 5.83
C LYS A 74 -12.71 -36.46 5.52
N SER A 75 -13.50 -36.76 4.48
CA SER A 75 -13.76 -38.14 4.08
C SER A 75 -12.49 -38.83 3.60
N GLU A 76 -11.69 -38.16 2.76
CA GLU A 76 -10.40 -38.67 2.31
C GLU A 76 -9.43 -38.87 3.47
N PHE A 77 -9.40 -37.94 4.43
CA PHE A 77 -8.61 -38.12 5.66
C PHE A 77 -9.05 -39.37 6.42
N ILE A 78 -10.35 -39.54 6.69
CA ILE A 78 -10.87 -40.70 7.43
C ILE A 78 -10.57 -42.01 6.70
N LYS A 79 -10.68 -42.06 5.37
CA LYS A 79 -10.35 -43.25 4.57
C LYS A 79 -8.88 -43.63 4.66
N ASN A 80 -7.99 -42.63 4.65
CA ASN A 80 -6.54 -42.82 4.63
C ASN A 80 -5.93 -42.89 6.03
N TYR A 81 -6.69 -42.53 7.07
CA TYR A 81 -6.26 -42.57 8.45
C TYR A 81 -6.19 -44.02 8.96
N LYS A 82 -4.97 -44.51 9.20
CA LYS A 82 -4.73 -45.79 9.88
C LYS A 82 -4.56 -45.54 11.38
N PRO A 83 -5.54 -45.91 12.24
CA PRO A 83 -5.39 -45.76 13.68
C PRO A 83 -4.23 -46.66 14.18
N ASN A 84 -3.26 -46.05 14.84
CA ASN A 84 -2.15 -46.78 15.45
C ASN A 84 -2.63 -47.39 16.78
N THR A 85 -3.05 -48.65 16.78
CA THR A 85 -3.61 -49.34 17.95
C THR A 85 -2.54 -50.09 18.77
N SER A 86 -1.42 -49.44 19.08
CA SER A 86 -0.42 -49.98 20.01
C SER A 86 -0.15 -48.99 21.14
N PRO A 87 -0.23 -49.40 22.43
CA PRO A 87 0.25 -48.60 23.54
C PRO A 87 1.77 -48.74 23.59
N THR A 88 2.46 -48.15 22.63
CA THR A 88 3.90 -47.94 22.73
C THR A 88 4.09 -46.46 23.05
N PRO A 89 4.84 -46.09 24.10
CA PRO A 89 5.16 -44.68 24.34
C PRO A 89 5.74 -44.12 23.03
N PRO A 90 5.24 -42.97 22.55
CA PRO A 90 5.70 -42.44 21.29
C PRO A 90 7.17 -42.13 21.44
N THR A 91 8.01 -42.98 20.85
CA THR A 91 9.35 -42.55 20.49
C THR A 91 9.11 -41.52 19.41
N LEU A 92 9.40 -40.25 19.72
CA LEU A 92 9.33 -39.17 18.74
C LEU A 92 10.10 -39.65 17.50
N PRO A 93 9.48 -39.72 16.31
CA PRO A 93 10.26 -39.78 15.10
C PRO A 93 11.01 -38.45 15.04
N SER A 94 12.31 -38.51 15.30
CA SER A 94 13.22 -37.36 15.25
C SER A 94 13.49 -36.88 13.81
N ASN A 95 12.59 -37.20 12.87
CA ASN A 95 12.64 -36.75 11.50
C ASN A 95 11.42 -35.86 11.27
N GLU A 96 11.65 -34.55 11.14
CA GLU A 96 10.69 -33.64 10.50
C GLU A 96 10.20 -34.34 9.23
N SER A 97 8.89 -34.62 9.10
CA SER A 97 8.34 -35.13 7.86
C SER A 97 8.68 -34.14 6.73
N GLU A 98 8.92 -34.63 5.51
CA GLU A 98 9.20 -33.74 4.37
C GLU A 98 8.08 -32.69 4.17
N ASP A 99 6.84 -33.06 4.52
CA ASP A 99 5.69 -32.16 4.56
C ASP A 99 5.86 -31.01 5.57
N PHE A 100 6.43 -31.28 6.74
CA PHE A 100 6.70 -30.24 7.74
C PHE A 100 7.86 -29.32 7.31
N LYS A 101 8.87 -29.89 6.65
CA LYS A 101 10.02 -29.14 6.13
C LYS A 101 9.60 -28.20 4.99
N SER A 102 8.82 -28.69 4.03
CA SER A 102 8.26 -27.88 2.94
C SER A 102 7.30 -26.79 3.46
N LEU A 103 6.50 -27.09 4.48
CA LEU A 103 5.64 -26.08 5.11
C LEU A 103 6.44 -24.97 5.80
N LYS A 104 7.54 -25.34 6.46
CA LYS A 104 8.46 -24.40 7.12
C LYS A 104 9.18 -23.51 6.11
N GLU A 105 9.67 -24.08 5.02
CA GLU A 105 10.27 -23.34 3.90
C GLU A 105 9.27 -22.36 3.27
N SER A 106 8.05 -22.82 3.01
CA SER A 106 6.96 -21.98 2.48
C SER A 106 6.62 -20.82 3.42
N PHE A 107 6.62 -21.07 4.74
CA PHE A 107 6.34 -20.06 5.75
C PHE A 107 7.46 -19.01 5.87
N GLU A 108 8.71 -19.45 5.78
CA GLU A 108 9.88 -18.57 5.76
C GLU A 108 9.87 -17.67 4.51
N GLU A 109 9.53 -18.23 3.35
CA GLU A 109 9.36 -17.49 2.10
C GLU A 109 8.21 -16.47 2.19
N LEU A 110 7.07 -16.86 2.76
CA LEU A 110 5.92 -15.97 2.96
C LEU A 110 6.26 -14.81 3.90
N LYS A 111 6.99 -15.08 5.00
CA LYS A 111 7.49 -14.04 5.91
C LYS A 111 8.44 -13.09 5.19
N SER A 112 9.37 -13.63 4.41
CA SER A 112 10.30 -12.83 3.61
C SER A 112 9.54 -11.91 2.65
N LEU A 113 8.54 -12.45 1.94
CA LEU A 113 7.73 -11.71 0.97
C LEU A 113 6.88 -10.62 1.64
N ILE A 114 6.24 -10.92 2.78
CA ILE A 114 5.47 -9.93 3.56
C ILE A 114 6.40 -8.82 4.07
N SER A 115 7.58 -9.17 4.61
CA SER A 115 8.55 -8.18 5.07
C SER A 115 9.07 -7.30 3.93
N GLY A 116 9.32 -7.88 2.75
CA GLY A 116 9.72 -7.16 1.55
C GLY A 116 8.63 -6.22 1.05
N GLN A 117 7.36 -6.67 1.01
CA GLN A 117 6.24 -5.82 0.63
C GLN A 117 6.01 -4.67 1.62
N GLN A 118 6.13 -4.90 2.93
CA GLN A 118 6.02 -3.85 3.93
C GLN A 118 7.13 -2.81 3.78
N LYS A 119 8.37 -3.25 3.56
CA LYS A 119 9.50 -2.36 3.28
C LYS A 119 9.25 -1.51 2.02
N ALA A 120 8.82 -2.13 0.92
CA ALA A 120 8.52 -1.42 -0.33
C ALA A 120 7.38 -0.40 -0.17
N LYS A 121 6.32 -0.76 0.57
CA LYS A 121 5.19 0.16 0.87
C LYS A 121 5.66 1.34 1.72
N ASN A 122 6.46 1.10 2.76
CA ASN A 122 6.99 2.17 3.62
C ASN A 122 7.92 3.11 2.84
N VAL A 123 8.81 2.56 2.01
CA VAL A 123 9.68 3.34 1.12
C VAL A 123 8.87 4.21 0.16
N ASN A 124 7.84 3.66 -0.48
CA ASN A 124 6.98 4.42 -1.38
C ASN A 124 6.16 5.50 -0.65
N ALA A 125 5.67 5.19 0.55
CA ALA A 125 4.96 6.16 1.39
C ALA A 125 5.86 7.35 1.76
N LEU A 126 7.10 7.08 2.22
CA LEU A 126 8.09 8.10 2.53
C LEU A 126 8.44 8.96 1.32
N ARG A 127 8.66 8.34 0.14
CA ARG A 127 8.93 9.08 -1.10
C ARG A 127 7.75 9.98 -1.48
N ASN A 128 6.53 9.49 -1.38
CA ASN A 128 5.34 10.29 -1.70
C ASN A 128 5.17 11.45 -0.72
N GLU A 129 5.43 11.25 0.57
CA GLU A 129 5.39 12.32 1.56
C GLU A 129 6.40 13.44 1.24
N VAL A 130 7.65 13.08 0.90
CA VAL A 130 8.68 14.06 0.53
C VAL A 130 8.39 14.72 -0.83
N LYS A 131 7.77 14.00 -1.78
CA LYS A 131 7.25 14.61 -3.02
C LYS A 131 6.17 15.63 -2.72
N GLU A 132 5.21 15.35 -1.85
CA GLU A 132 4.16 16.31 -1.50
C GLU A 132 4.72 17.57 -0.80
N LYS A 133 5.78 17.43 0.01
CA LYS A 133 6.47 18.57 0.64
C LYS A 133 7.07 19.57 -0.36
N SER A 134 7.35 19.15 -1.60
CA SER A 134 7.80 20.07 -2.67
C SER A 134 6.82 21.23 -2.91
N LYS A 135 5.51 20.99 -2.76
CA LYS A 135 4.47 22.01 -2.93
C LYS A 135 4.55 23.07 -1.84
N ALA A 136 4.77 22.63 -0.59
CA ALA A 136 4.95 23.52 0.55
C ALA A 136 6.24 24.35 0.44
N LEU A 137 7.32 23.72 -0.04
CA LEU A 137 8.61 24.36 -0.33
C LEU A 137 8.58 25.21 -1.61
N LYS A 138 7.50 25.11 -2.40
CA LYS A 138 7.32 25.77 -3.70
C LYS A 138 8.51 25.54 -4.63
N VAL A 139 8.92 24.29 -4.77
CA VAL A 139 10.09 23.91 -5.58
C VAL A 139 9.94 24.39 -7.03
N GLN A 140 10.96 25.06 -7.57
CA GLN A 140 10.89 25.67 -8.92
C GLN A 140 10.91 24.63 -10.04
N ASN A 141 11.64 23.53 -9.86
CA ASN A 141 11.69 22.43 -10.83
C ASN A 141 11.18 21.13 -10.19
N GLN A 142 9.89 20.89 -10.33
CA GLN A 142 9.22 19.71 -9.77
C GLN A 142 9.76 18.39 -10.34
N ALA A 143 10.04 18.34 -11.65
CA ALA A 143 10.55 17.14 -12.29
C ALA A 143 11.94 16.76 -11.74
N LEU A 144 12.83 17.75 -11.57
CA LEU A 144 14.15 17.53 -11.00
C LEU A 144 14.06 17.12 -9.52
N TRP A 145 13.10 17.66 -8.77
CA TRP A 145 12.85 17.24 -7.39
C TRP A 145 12.39 15.79 -7.31
N ASP A 146 11.39 15.41 -8.11
CA ASP A 146 10.86 14.05 -8.12
C ASP A 146 11.94 13.03 -8.53
N ASP A 147 12.78 13.38 -9.50
CA ASP A 147 13.95 12.58 -9.90
C ASP A 147 14.97 12.43 -8.77
N VAL A 148 15.22 13.49 -8.00
CA VAL A 148 16.10 13.43 -6.83
C VAL A 148 15.48 12.57 -5.74
N VAL A 149 14.19 12.75 -5.42
CA VAL A 149 13.48 11.88 -4.47
C VAL A 149 13.55 10.42 -4.90
N ASN A 150 13.42 10.14 -6.20
CA ASN A 150 13.53 8.79 -6.76
C ASN A 150 14.98 8.24 -6.72
N ALA A 151 15.98 9.09 -6.91
CA ALA A 151 17.39 8.69 -6.89
C ALA A 151 17.98 8.56 -5.47
N THR A 152 17.40 9.22 -4.46
CA THR A 152 17.89 9.12 -3.08
C THR A 152 17.65 7.72 -2.52
N GLU A 153 18.70 7.12 -1.98
CA GLU A 153 18.65 5.83 -1.30
C GLU A 153 18.03 5.99 0.09
N ILE A 154 17.01 5.20 0.38
CA ILE A 154 16.32 5.20 1.68
C ILE A 154 16.86 4.02 2.48
N LYS A 155 17.61 4.32 3.55
CA LYS A 155 18.13 3.32 4.46
C LYS A 155 17.06 2.85 5.44
N GLU A 156 17.23 1.64 5.97
CA GLU A 156 16.31 1.07 6.95
C GLU A 156 16.30 1.94 8.23
N GLY A 157 15.11 2.36 8.67
CA GLY A 157 14.94 3.28 9.81
C GLY A 157 15.09 4.78 9.49
N MET A 158 15.29 5.16 8.22
CA MET A 158 15.27 6.55 7.80
C MET A 158 13.85 7.12 7.87
N ASP A 159 13.70 8.30 8.46
CA ASP A 159 12.43 9.01 8.55
C ASP A 159 12.27 10.05 7.42
N SER A 160 11.05 10.59 7.32
CA SER A 160 10.69 11.60 6.32
C SER A 160 11.55 12.87 6.40
N ALA A 161 11.98 13.28 7.60
CA ALA A 161 12.79 14.48 7.81
C ALA A 161 14.25 14.31 7.33
N ALA A 162 14.85 13.16 7.61
CA ALA A 162 16.17 12.82 7.12
C ALA A 162 16.17 12.71 5.58
N LEU A 163 15.14 12.08 5.01
CA LEU A 163 15.01 11.95 3.56
C LEU A 163 14.85 13.31 2.89
N GLU A 164 13.99 14.17 3.44
CA GLU A 164 13.80 15.53 2.96
C GLU A 164 15.11 16.32 2.94
N THR A 165 15.91 16.23 4.01
CA THR A 165 17.19 16.95 4.10
C THR A 165 18.18 16.49 3.03
N ALA A 166 18.27 15.18 2.80
CA ALA A 166 19.11 14.61 1.75
C ALA A 166 18.66 15.03 0.35
N VAL A 167 17.34 15.01 0.11
CA VAL A 167 16.73 15.41 -1.17
C VAL A 167 16.97 16.91 -1.45
N LYS A 168 16.78 17.79 -0.45
CA LYS A 168 17.04 19.24 -0.59
C LYS A 168 18.46 19.52 -1.04
N SER A 169 19.44 18.95 -0.33
CA SER A 169 20.86 19.11 -0.65
C SER A 169 21.21 18.63 -2.07
N ALA A 170 20.72 17.44 -2.44
CA ALA A 170 20.97 16.88 -3.77
C ALA A 170 20.25 17.66 -4.89
N TYR A 171 19.04 18.15 -4.63
CA TYR A 171 18.28 18.99 -5.55
C TYR A 171 18.98 20.32 -5.80
N GLU A 172 19.40 21.02 -4.75
CA GLU A 172 20.14 22.29 -4.85
C GLU A 172 21.46 22.11 -5.60
N ALA A 173 22.20 21.03 -5.33
CA ALA A 173 23.44 20.71 -6.03
C ALA A 173 23.21 20.47 -7.54
N LYS A 174 22.19 19.68 -7.91
CA LYS A 174 21.84 19.45 -9.32
C LYS A 174 21.35 20.73 -9.99
N LEU A 175 20.54 21.52 -9.29
CA LEU A 175 20.01 22.77 -9.81
C LEU A 175 21.14 23.78 -10.09
N LYS A 176 22.11 23.89 -9.19
CA LYS A 176 23.33 24.69 -9.41
C LYS A 176 24.17 24.15 -10.57
N ALA A 177 24.29 22.83 -10.72
CA ALA A 177 25.05 22.22 -11.80
C ALA A 177 24.43 22.48 -13.19
N TYR A 178 23.10 22.41 -13.30
CA TYR A 178 22.40 22.58 -14.58
C TYR A 178 22.11 24.03 -14.95
N PHE A 179 21.80 24.88 -13.97
CA PHE A 179 21.32 26.25 -14.21
C PHE A 179 22.30 27.35 -13.74
N GLY A 180 23.43 26.96 -13.13
CA GLY A 180 24.44 27.89 -12.63
C GLY A 180 24.09 28.52 -11.28
N GLU A 181 25.00 29.37 -10.78
CA GLU A 181 24.99 29.91 -9.40
C GLU A 181 23.87 30.93 -9.13
N GLY A 182 23.03 31.26 -10.12
CA GLY A 182 21.91 32.20 -10.00
C GLY A 182 20.52 31.55 -9.93
N ALA A 183 20.43 30.23 -9.97
CA ALA A 183 19.16 29.52 -9.99
C ALA A 183 18.57 29.41 -8.58
N ALA A 184 17.32 29.88 -8.42
CA ALA A 184 16.60 29.79 -7.15
C ALA A 184 15.99 28.38 -7.00
N PRO A 185 16.33 27.60 -5.95
CA PRO A 185 15.80 26.24 -5.79
C PRO A 185 14.33 26.21 -5.37
N TYR A 186 13.91 27.18 -4.55
CA TYR A 186 12.57 27.27 -3.97
C TYR A 186 11.91 28.60 -4.35
N GLY A 187 10.59 28.59 -4.42
CA GLY A 187 9.79 29.64 -5.05
C GLY A 187 8.82 30.29 -4.09
N GLY A 188 9.31 31.15 -3.20
CA GLY A 188 8.48 32.22 -2.63
C GLY A 188 8.46 33.41 -3.59
N THR A 189 7.36 33.57 -4.34
CA THR A 189 7.03 34.78 -5.11
C THR A 189 7.99 35.11 -6.26
N GLY A 190 7.88 34.36 -7.35
CA GLY A 190 8.31 34.84 -8.66
C GLY A 190 7.25 35.76 -9.27
N SER A 191 7.53 37.06 -9.28
CA SER A 191 7.08 38.01 -10.32
C SER A 191 5.60 38.37 -10.37
N GLY A 192 5.13 39.05 -9.33
CA GLY A 192 4.13 40.12 -9.44
C GLY A 192 4.69 41.35 -8.75
N ALA A 193 4.62 42.51 -9.39
CA ALA A 193 5.08 43.79 -8.85
C ALA A 193 4.68 43.96 -7.37
N GLY A 194 5.67 44.08 -6.48
CA GLY A 194 5.42 44.23 -5.05
C GLY A 194 6.70 44.60 -4.32
N ASN A 195 6.87 45.90 -4.08
CA ASN A 195 7.89 46.58 -3.27
C ASN A 195 8.70 45.69 -2.32
N THR A 196 9.98 45.48 -2.63
CA THR A 196 11.04 45.31 -1.63
C THR A 196 12.39 45.67 -2.28
N ASP A 197 12.95 46.79 -1.81
CA ASP A 197 14.27 47.39 -2.05
C ASP A 197 14.78 47.46 -3.50
N ASN A 198 14.31 48.51 -4.17
CA ASN A 198 14.53 48.88 -5.57
C ASN A 198 16.01 48.95 -6.01
N GLU A 199 16.92 49.32 -5.11
CA GLU A 199 18.28 49.71 -5.47
C GLU A 199 19.18 48.51 -5.83
N ALA A 200 19.08 47.41 -5.07
CA ALA A 200 19.87 46.21 -5.31
C ALA A 200 19.42 45.44 -6.55
N ILE A 201 18.12 45.51 -6.90
CA ILE A 201 17.57 44.89 -8.09
C ILE A 201 17.92 45.71 -9.34
N LEU A 202 17.88 47.04 -9.25
CA LEU A 202 18.34 47.94 -10.32
C LEU A 202 19.83 47.72 -10.61
N ALA A 203 20.67 47.65 -9.57
CA ALA A 203 22.10 47.39 -9.74
C ALA A 203 22.39 46.04 -10.42
N LYS A 204 21.65 44.98 -10.07
CA LYS A 204 21.78 43.66 -10.73
C LYS A 204 21.32 43.68 -12.18
N ARG A 205 20.23 44.41 -12.49
CA ARG A 205 19.74 44.59 -13.86
C ARG A 205 20.71 45.41 -14.71
N GLU A 206 21.28 46.49 -14.17
CA GLU A 206 22.28 47.30 -14.86
C GLU A 206 23.58 46.54 -15.10
N ALA A 207 24.07 45.79 -14.11
CA ALA A 207 25.26 44.96 -14.27
C ALA A 207 25.05 43.89 -15.35
N PHE A 208 23.88 43.28 -15.41
CA PHE A 208 23.51 42.35 -16.47
C PHE A 208 23.42 43.03 -17.84
N LYS A 209 22.79 44.21 -17.92
CA LYS A 209 22.71 45.01 -19.16
C LYS A 209 24.11 45.37 -19.67
N LYS A 210 24.99 45.87 -18.81
CA LYS A 210 26.39 46.19 -19.16
C LYS A 210 27.17 44.97 -19.63
N ARG A 211 26.98 43.80 -19.00
CA ARG A 211 27.61 42.54 -19.43
C ARG A 211 27.12 42.09 -20.81
N MET A 212 25.83 42.28 -21.11
CA MET A 212 25.26 41.94 -22.41
C MET A 212 25.66 42.94 -23.51
N GLN A 213 25.82 44.23 -23.17
CA GLN A 213 26.40 45.23 -24.05
C GLN A 213 27.89 44.97 -24.33
N ALA A 214 28.66 44.55 -23.31
CA ALA A 214 30.07 44.19 -23.45
C ALA A 214 30.28 42.93 -24.31
N SER A 215 29.33 42.01 -24.32
CA SER A 215 29.33 40.82 -25.19
C SER A 215 28.73 41.06 -26.58
N GLY A 216 28.39 42.31 -26.92
CA GLY A 216 27.85 42.69 -28.23
C GLY A 216 26.43 42.19 -28.53
N ARG A 217 25.75 41.62 -27.53
CA ARG A 217 24.39 41.09 -27.65
C ARG A 217 23.31 42.15 -27.48
N LEU A 218 23.65 43.31 -26.90
CA LEU A 218 22.77 44.47 -26.80
C LEU A 218 23.47 45.71 -27.38
N PRO A 219 22.73 46.61 -28.06
CA PRO A 219 23.23 47.92 -28.44
C PRO A 219 23.74 48.69 -27.22
N LYS A 220 24.86 49.39 -27.40
CA LYS A 220 25.35 50.34 -26.39
C LYS A 220 24.33 51.48 -26.31
N ASP A 221 24.07 51.97 -25.10
CA ASP A 221 23.20 53.12 -24.94
C ASP A 221 23.88 54.32 -25.63
N GLU A 222 23.31 54.76 -26.75
CA GLU A 222 23.67 56.00 -27.42
C GLU A 222 23.07 57.15 -26.58
N ASN A 223 23.90 58.15 -26.26
CA ASN A 223 23.48 59.38 -25.58
C ASN A 223 22.57 60.23 -26.47
#